data_AF-A0AAV0HDI9-F1
#
_entry.id   AF-A0AAV0HDI9-F1
#
_cell.length_a   1.000
_cell.length_b   1.000
_cell.length_c   1.000
_cell.angle_alpha   90.00
_cell.angle_beta   90.00
_cell.angle_gamma   90.00
#
_symmetry.space_group_name_H-M   'P 1'
#
loop_
_entity.id
_entity.type
_entity.pdbx_description
1 polymer ?
#
loop_
_entity_poly.entity_id
_entity_poly.type
_entity_poly.pdbx_seq_one_letter_code
_entity_poly.pdbx_strand_id
1 'polypeptide(L)'
;MFLVLTNLVLVLLFLITSSPCFAQQTGNGSVVALFAFGDSILDTGNNNNLLSGSKCNYPPYGKDFPGGRATGRWGNGRVFSEVLAEAVGVKTFLPPYLDPALPTGELPTGVCFASGGSGLDTATSSATQSIPMREQLRYFQDYIGKLKGLVGEEKANSILANSLALISAGNNDMGIGRLASGRAVIGVDGYADLLMTFATDFVTCAGPNPFDGASVYNTKLAGTMQALNSKLSGADIVYLDVYTPLLRISQNPLSYGN
;
A
#
# COMPACT_ATOMS: atom_id res chain seq x y z
N MET A 1 -20.33 21.76 -15.89
CA MET A 1 -18.96 22.31 -15.86
C MET A 1 -18.05 21.22 -15.32
N PHE A 2 -17.57 20.35 -16.21
CA PHE A 2 -16.76 19.17 -15.87
C PHE A 2 -15.32 19.61 -15.65
N LEU A 3 -14.89 19.66 -14.39
CA LEU A 3 -13.46 19.68 -14.06
C LEU A 3 -12.90 18.31 -14.41
N VAL A 4 -12.18 18.28 -15.53
CA VAL A 4 -11.36 17.15 -15.97
C VAL A 4 -10.26 16.96 -14.92
N LEU A 5 -10.42 15.96 -14.05
CA LEU A 5 -9.37 15.44 -13.18
C LEU A 5 -8.40 14.61 -14.03
N THR A 6 -7.54 15.28 -14.78
CA THR A 6 -6.33 14.64 -15.34
C THR A 6 -5.34 14.39 -14.21
N ASN A 7 -4.87 13.14 -14.12
CA ASN A 7 -3.83 12.59 -13.22
C ASN A 7 -4.35 11.87 -11.97
N LEU A 8 -5.01 10.72 -12.17
CA LEU A 8 -5.09 9.66 -11.17
C LEU A 8 -3.94 8.69 -11.44
N VAL A 9 -2.86 8.73 -10.66
CA VAL A 9 -1.78 7.73 -10.74
C VAL A 9 -1.81 6.93 -9.45
N LEU A 10 -2.18 5.66 -9.57
CA LEU A 10 -2.28 4.68 -8.49
C LEU A 10 -1.15 3.66 -8.68
N VAL A 11 -0.25 3.56 -7.71
CA VAL A 11 0.82 2.56 -7.71
C VAL A 11 0.39 1.44 -6.79
N LEU A 12 0.34 0.20 -7.28
CA LEU A 12 0.24 -0.99 -6.44
C LEU A 12 1.51 -1.81 -6.63
N LEU A 13 2.33 -1.86 -5.59
CA LEU A 13 3.57 -2.62 -5.54
C LEU A 13 3.34 -3.93 -4.80
N PHE A 14 3.73 -5.05 -5.40
CA PHE A 14 3.78 -6.34 -4.74
C PHE A 14 5.23 -6.69 -4.42
N LEU A 15 5.52 -7.07 -3.18
CA LEU A 15 6.73 -7.81 -2.83
C LEU A 15 6.32 -9.25 -2.51
N ILE A 16 6.75 -10.20 -3.31
CA ILE A 16 6.75 -11.62 -3.00
C ILE A 16 8.14 -11.89 -2.44
N THR A 17 8.30 -12.29 -1.19
CA THR A 17 9.62 -12.67 -0.68
C THR A 17 9.95 -14.09 -1.14
N SER A 18 11.15 -14.32 -1.67
CA SER A 18 11.69 -15.64 -2.01
C SER A 18 13.18 -15.65 -1.60
N SER A 19 13.49 -16.15 -0.40
CA SER A 19 14.86 -16.16 0.14
C SER A 19 15.88 -16.80 -0.82
N PRO A 20 17.11 -16.26 -0.98
CA PRO A 20 18.15 -16.88 -1.77
C PRO A 20 19.05 -17.73 -0.86
N CYS A 21 18.64 -18.96 -0.56
CA CYS A 21 19.58 -20.05 -0.29
C CYS A 21 18.85 -21.40 -0.35
N PHE A 22 19.38 -22.32 -1.16
CA PHE A 22 18.91 -23.67 -1.46
C PHE A 22 17.75 -23.85 -2.44
N ALA A 23 18.14 -24.45 -3.57
CA ALA A 23 17.39 -25.29 -4.49
C ALA A 23 16.24 -24.66 -5.28
N GLN A 24 16.45 -24.69 -6.60
CA GLN A 24 15.42 -24.68 -7.64
C GLN A 24 14.21 -25.55 -7.26
N GLN A 25 13.08 -24.90 -6.95
CA GLN A 25 11.77 -25.51 -6.98
C GLN A 25 10.85 -24.67 -7.85
N THR A 26 10.49 -25.23 -8.99
CA THR A 26 9.22 -24.92 -9.65
C THR A 26 8.10 -25.46 -8.76
N GLY A 27 7.30 -24.61 -8.11
CA GLY A 27 6.20 -25.12 -7.29
C GLY A 27 5.30 -24.04 -6.66
N ASN A 28 4.00 -24.14 -6.89
CA ASN A 28 2.89 -24.12 -5.91
C ASN A 28 3.13 -23.52 -4.49
N GLY A 29 3.81 -22.38 -4.34
CA GLY A 29 3.90 -21.67 -3.07
C GLY A 29 2.61 -20.91 -2.78
N SER A 30 1.82 -21.38 -1.81
CA SER A 30 0.63 -20.64 -1.37
C SER A 30 1.07 -19.40 -0.58
N VAL A 31 0.61 -18.21 -0.98
CA VAL A 31 0.74 -17.01 -0.15
C VAL A 31 0.05 -17.29 1.19
N VAL A 32 0.77 -17.14 2.31
CA VAL A 32 0.22 -17.47 3.65
C VAL A 32 -0.16 -16.24 4.47
N ALA A 33 0.37 -15.06 4.10
CA ALA A 33 0.08 -13.80 4.76
C ALA A 33 0.09 -12.64 3.77
N LEU A 34 -0.73 -11.61 4.04
CA LEU A 34 -0.73 -10.37 3.27
C LEU A 34 -0.52 -9.17 4.20
N PHE A 35 0.41 -8.29 3.85
CA PHE A 35 0.71 -7.05 4.54
C PHE A 35 0.39 -5.86 3.64
N ALA A 36 -0.50 -4.96 4.07
CA ALA A 36 -0.87 -3.80 3.27
C ALA A 36 -0.27 -2.51 3.84
N PHE A 37 0.36 -1.71 2.98
CA PHE A 37 0.98 -0.42 3.31
C PHE A 37 0.47 0.63 2.33
N GLY A 38 0.32 1.86 2.77
CA GLY A 38 -0.08 2.93 1.88
C GLY A 38 -1.17 3.84 2.38
N ASP A 39 -2.06 4.14 1.44
CA ASP A 39 -3.13 5.11 1.56
C ASP A 39 -4.54 4.49 1.74
N SER A 40 -5.57 5.31 1.48
CA SER A 40 -7.00 5.00 1.60
C SER A 40 -7.45 3.80 0.78
N ILE A 41 -6.76 3.46 -0.31
CA ILE A 41 -7.14 2.36 -1.20
C ILE A 41 -6.97 1.00 -0.52
N LEU A 42 -6.10 0.94 0.48
CA LEU A 42 -5.78 -0.28 1.22
C LEU A 42 -6.16 -0.21 2.70
N ASP A 43 -6.46 0.98 3.23
CA ASP A 43 -6.78 1.21 4.64
C ASP A 43 -8.06 0.48 5.06
N THR A 44 -7.92 -0.36 6.09
CA THR A 44 -9.02 -1.13 6.67
C THR A 44 -9.55 -0.52 7.98
N GLY A 45 -9.03 0.63 8.39
CA GLY A 45 -9.50 1.39 9.55
C GLY A 45 -8.42 1.83 10.53
N ASN A 46 -7.15 1.89 10.12
CA ASN A 46 -6.08 2.40 11.00
C ASN A 46 -6.31 3.86 11.40
N ASN A 47 -7.06 4.62 10.59
CA ASN A 47 -7.39 6.00 10.87
C ASN A 47 -8.43 6.20 11.98
N ASN A 48 -9.16 5.15 12.38
CA ASN A 48 -10.32 5.27 13.28
C ASN A 48 -9.99 5.99 14.60
N ASN A 49 -8.78 5.75 15.13
CA ASN A 49 -8.33 6.27 16.42
C ASN A 49 -7.42 7.51 16.31
N LEU A 50 -7.14 8.01 15.11
CA LEU A 50 -6.31 9.22 14.92
C LEU A 50 -7.11 10.50 15.15
N LEU A 51 -6.47 11.64 15.35
CA LEU A 51 -7.16 12.94 15.23
C LEU A 51 -6.97 13.45 13.80
N SER A 52 -7.79 12.93 12.87
CA SER A 52 -7.69 13.16 11.44
C SER A 52 -9.05 13.32 10.79
N GLY A 53 -9.13 14.15 9.74
CA GLY A 53 -10.28 14.21 8.83
C GLY A 53 -10.36 13.02 7.86
N SER A 54 -9.27 12.25 7.72
CA SER A 54 -9.14 11.13 6.78
C SER A 54 -9.79 9.83 7.27
N LYS A 55 -10.84 9.92 8.10
CA LYS A 55 -11.55 8.77 8.65
C LYS A 55 -12.78 8.41 7.82
N CYS A 56 -13.13 7.13 7.82
CA CYS A 56 -14.32 6.60 7.18
C CYS A 56 -15.13 5.69 8.13
N ASN A 57 -15.16 6.04 9.43
CA ASN A 57 -15.90 5.32 10.48
C ASN A 57 -17.24 5.97 10.84
N TYR A 58 -17.87 6.63 9.86
CA TYR A 58 -19.18 7.27 9.97
C TYR A 58 -19.99 7.07 8.67
N PRO A 59 -21.33 7.22 8.67
CA PRO A 59 -22.12 7.15 7.45
C PRO A 59 -21.73 8.23 6.42
N PRO A 60 -21.79 7.95 5.10
CA PRO A 60 -22.39 6.78 4.46
C PRO A 60 -21.45 5.58 4.29
N TYR A 61 -20.22 5.62 4.80
CA TYR A 61 -19.25 4.54 4.64
C TYR A 61 -19.73 3.21 5.26
N GLY A 62 -19.32 2.10 4.66
CA GLY A 62 -19.63 0.76 5.14
C GLY A 62 -21.09 0.30 4.96
N LYS A 63 -21.90 1.02 4.17
CA LYS A 63 -23.31 0.65 3.91
C LYS A 63 -23.48 -0.79 3.41
N ASP A 64 -22.57 -1.25 2.55
CA ASP A 64 -22.59 -2.57 1.92
C ASP A 64 -21.62 -3.56 2.62
N PHE A 65 -20.94 -3.10 3.68
CA PHE A 65 -20.05 -3.94 4.49
C PHE A 65 -20.91 -4.82 5.41
N PRO A 66 -20.45 -6.03 5.81
CA PRO A 66 -21.21 -6.88 6.71
C PRO A 66 -21.74 -6.14 7.94
N GLY A 67 -23.07 -6.19 8.11
CA GLY A 67 -23.78 -5.49 9.19
C GLY A 67 -24.05 -4.00 8.92
N GLY A 68 -23.80 -3.48 7.72
CA GLY A 68 -24.13 -2.12 7.29
C GLY A 68 -23.46 -1.03 8.12
N ARG A 69 -22.25 -1.27 8.62
CA ARG A 69 -21.54 -0.41 9.57
C ARG A 69 -20.28 0.20 8.97
N ALA A 70 -20.03 1.46 9.29
CA ALA A 70 -18.79 2.13 8.96
C ALA A 70 -17.64 1.56 9.80
N THR A 71 -16.61 1.00 9.15
CA THR A 71 -15.47 0.35 9.79
C THR A 71 -14.14 1.08 9.60
N GLY A 72 -14.14 2.20 8.86
CA GLY A 72 -12.92 2.92 8.49
C GLY A 72 -12.39 2.61 7.10
N ARG A 73 -12.97 1.64 6.38
CA ARG A 73 -12.70 1.42 4.95
C ARG A 73 -13.19 2.60 4.12
N TRP A 74 -12.40 3.02 3.13
CA TRP A 74 -12.75 4.10 2.20
C TRP A 74 -13.71 3.62 1.10
N GLY A 75 -14.95 3.33 1.50
CA GLY A 75 -16.01 2.92 0.60
C GLY A 75 -17.20 2.30 1.33
N ASN A 76 -18.09 1.71 0.56
CA ASN A 76 -19.25 1.02 1.14
C ASN A 76 -18.95 -0.41 1.56
N GLY A 77 -17.90 -1.04 1.02
CA GLY A 77 -17.58 -2.45 1.23
C GLY A 77 -16.10 -2.67 1.51
N ARG A 78 -15.61 -3.84 1.10
CA ARG A 78 -14.20 -4.23 1.24
C ARG A 78 -13.30 -3.36 0.36
N VAL A 79 -12.11 -3.06 0.85
CA VAL A 79 -11.06 -2.33 0.10
C VAL A 79 -10.16 -3.30 -0.67
N PHE A 80 -9.30 -2.78 -1.55
CA PHE A 80 -8.54 -3.62 -2.49
C PHE A 80 -7.59 -4.61 -1.78
N SER A 81 -7.03 -4.23 -0.63
CA SER A 81 -6.21 -5.13 0.20
C SER A 81 -6.95 -6.40 0.63
N GLU A 82 -8.25 -6.28 0.94
CA GLU A 82 -9.10 -7.41 1.35
C GLU A 82 -9.56 -8.24 0.15
N VAL A 83 -9.92 -7.59 -0.96
CA VAL A 83 -10.25 -8.28 -2.22
C VAL A 83 -9.08 -9.15 -2.68
N LEU A 84 -7.87 -8.60 -2.60
CA LEU A 84 -6.67 -9.32 -2.98
C LEU A 84 -6.30 -10.42 -1.98
N ALA A 85 -6.38 -10.16 -0.67
CA ALA A 85 -6.13 -11.17 0.36
C ALA A 85 -7.05 -12.39 0.20
N GLU A 86 -8.31 -12.17 -0.17
CA GLU A 86 -9.25 -13.25 -0.46
C GLU A 86 -8.88 -13.98 -1.77
N ALA A 87 -8.56 -13.23 -2.82
CA ALA A 87 -8.21 -13.81 -4.13
C ALA A 87 -6.96 -14.71 -4.07
N VAL A 88 -6.00 -14.40 -3.20
CA VAL A 88 -4.81 -15.23 -2.98
C VAL A 88 -4.98 -16.28 -1.87
N GLY A 89 -6.19 -16.42 -1.31
CA GLY A 89 -6.55 -17.49 -0.37
C GLY A 89 -6.07 -17.29 1.07
N VAL A 90 -5.70 -16.06 1.46
CA VAL A 90 -5.18 -15.77 2.81
C VAL A 90 -6.32 -15.54 3.80
N LYS A 91 -7.18 -14.55 3.56
CA LYS A 91 -8.34 -14.22 4.41
C LYS A 91 -9.30 -13.25 3.73
N THR A 92 -10.55 -13.25 4.19
CA THR A 92 -11.61 -12.35 3.70
C THR A 92 -11.49 -10.92 4.22
N PHE A 93 -11.09 -10.74 5.48
CA PHE A 93 -10.96 -9.42 6.11
C PHE A 93 -9.55 -9.24 6.66
N LEU A 94 -8.89 -8.17 6.24
CA LEU A 94 -7.55 -7.83 6.71
C LEU A 94 -7.70 -6.83 7.87
N PRO A 95 -7.27 -7.15 9.09
CA PRO A 95 -7.52 -6.27 10.22
C PRO A 95 -6.51 -5.10 10.24
N PRO A 96 -6.93 -3.90 10.70
CA PRO A 96 -6.02 -2.78 10.87
C PRO A 96 -5.10 -3.02 12.08
N TYR A 97 -3.79 -2.81 11.90
CA TYR A 97 -2.79 -3.04 12.93
C TYR A 97 -3.01 -2.20 14.20
N LEU A 98 -3.56 -0.99 14.04
CA LEU A 98 -3.85 -0.07 15.15
C LEU A 98 -5.21 -0.30 15.82
N ASP A 99 -5.95 -1.35 15.47
CA ASP A 99 -7.14 -1.73 16.22
C ASP A 99 -6.74 -2.21 17.63
N PRO A 100 -7.18 -1.53 18.72
CA PRO A 100 -6.90 -1.97 20.08
C PRO A 100 -7.47 -3.37 20.38
N ALA A 101 -8.48 -3.81 19.62
CA ALA A 101 -9.11 -5.11 19.74
C ALA A 101 -8.49 -6.18 18.80
N LEU A 102 -7.40 -5.88 18.08
CA LEU A 102 -6.74 -6.82 17.18
C LEU A 102 -6.34 -8.11 17.92
N PRO A 103 -6.92 -9.28 17.58
CA PRO A 103 -6.53 -10.54 18.18
C PRO A 103 -5.12 -10.93 17.73
N THR A 104 -4.28 -11.41 18.64
CA THR A 104 -2.92 -11.88 18.29
C THR A 104 -2.94 -13.05 17.30
N GLY A 105 -4.00 -13.85 17.31
CA GLY A 105 -4.21 -14.95 16.36
C GLY A 105 -4.36 -14.51 14.89
N GLU A 106 -4.62 -13.22 14.63
CA GLU A 106 -4.69 -12.67 13.27
C GLU A 106 -3.31 -12.38 12.67
N LEU A 107 -2.28 -12.20 13.51
CA LEU A 107 -0.95 -11.81 13.06
C LEU A 107 -0.37 -12.80 12.04
N PRO A 108 -0.38 -14.13 12.24
CA PRO A 108 0.29 -15.07 11.32
C PRO A 108 -0.18 -15.03 9.86
N THR A 109 -1.36 -14.50 9.59
CA THR A 109 -1.94 -14.39 8.24
C THR A 109 -1.93 -12.95 7.71
N GLY A 110 -1.31 -12.02 8.44
CA GLY A 110 -1.06 -10.65 8.00
C GLY A 110 -2.14 -9.64 8.39
N VAL A 111 -1.76 -8.36 8.31
CA VAL A 111 -2.52 -7.20 8.79
C VAL A 111 -2.33 -5.99 7.86
N CYS A 112 -3.16 -4.97 8.02
CA CYS A 112 -3.05 -3.71 7.29
C CYS A 112 -2.36 -2.62 8.13
N PHE A 113 -1.34 -1.98 7.56
CA PHE A 113 -0.64 -0.80 8.07
C PHE A 113 -1.01 0.50 7.32
N ALA A 114 -1.71 0.38 6.19
CA ALA A 114 -2.11 1.52 5.35
C ALA A 114 -3.01 2.50 6.12
N SER A 115 -2.98 3.77 5.71
CA SER A 115 -3.65 4.89 6.38
C SER A 115 -4.21 5.87 5.35
N GLY A 116 -5.53 6.10 5.40
CA GLY A 116 -6.19 7.06 4.53
C GLY A 116 -5.52 8.43 4.53
N GLY A 117 -5.24 8.98 3.35
CA GLY A 117 -4.56 10.27 3.19
C GLY A 117 -3.03 10.22 3.27
N SER A 118 -2.43 9.05 3.47
CA SER A 118 -0.97 8.89 3.46
C SER A 118 -0.37 9.11 2.07
N GLY A 119 0.91 9.48 2.05
CA GLY A 119 1.70 9.71 0.86
C GLY A 119 3.17 9.40 1.10
N LEU A 120 3.94 9.30 0.02
CA LEU A 120 5.38 9.11 0.04
C LEU A 120 6.11 10.34 0.59
N ASP A 121 5.60 11.54 0.29
CA ASP A 121 6.07 12.80 0.87
C ASP A 121 5.44 12.99 2.25
N THR A 122 6.27 13.17 3.29
CA THR A 122 5.78 13.37 4.66
C THR A 122 4.95 14.64 4.81
N ALA A 123 5.11 15.62 3.91
CA ALA A 123 4.25 16.80 3.86
C ALA A 123 2.79 16.43 3.58
N THR A 124 2.54 15.41 2.75
CA THR A 124 1.21 14.88 2.45
C THR A 124 0.53 14.39 3.72
N SER A 125 1.21 13.49 4.44
CA SER A 125 0.66 12.90 5.67
C SER A 125 0.50 13.91 6.80
N SER A 126 1.37 14.93 6.83
CA SER A 126 1.23 16.06 7.78
C SER A 126 -0.01 16.89 7.49
N ALA A 127 -0.29 17.18 6.21
CA ALA A 127 -1.46 17.95 5.81
C ALA A 127 -2.78 17.19 6.02
N THR A 128 -2.78 15.86 5.86
CA THR A 128 -3.96 14.99 6.01
C THR A 128 -4.11 14.41 7.42
N GLN A 129 -3.14 14.67 8.31
CA GLN A 129 -3.04 14.09 9.65
C GLN A 129 -3.12 12.56 9.64
N SER A 130 -2.53 11.93 8.62
CA SER A 130 -2.49 10.48 8.44
C SER A 130 -1.16 9.89 8.93
N ILE A 131 -1.07 8.56 8.94
CA ILE A 131 0.16 7.84 9.32
C ILE A 131 1.13 7.86 8.13
N PRO A 132 2.31 8.50 8.25
CA PRO A 132 3.27 8.56 7.15
C PRO A 132 3.86 7.18 6.84
N MET A 133 4.24 6.94 5.58
CA MET A 133 4.79 5.66 5.12
C MET A 133 5.92 5.11 6.02
N ARG A 134 6.82 5.97 6.50
CA ARG A 134 7.89 5.59 7.44
C ARG A 134 7.37 5.01 8.75
N GLU A 135 6.29 5.58 9.27
CA GLU A 135 5.66 5.12 10.51
C GLU A 135 4.95 3.77 10.29
N GLN A 136 4.39 3.54 9.11
CA GLN A 136 3.83 2.23 8.74
C GLN A 136 4.91 1.13 8.72
N LEU A 137 6.13 1.45 8.27
CA LEU A 137 7.28 0.53 8.39
C LEU A 137 7.70 0.28 9.84
N ARG A 138 7.66 1.32 10.69
CA ARG A 138 7.92 1.15 12.13
C ARG A 138 6.92 0.20 12.77
N TYR A 139 5.65 0.33 12.43
CA TYR A 139 4.61 -0.61 12.86
C TYR A 139 4.84 -2.03 12.36
N PHE A 140 5.33 -2.19 11.14
CA PHE A 140 5.71 -3.51 10.64
C PHE A 140 6.90 -4.11 11.39
N GLN A 141 7.90 -3.31 11.76
CA GLN A 141 9.02 -3.76 12.60
C GLN A 141 8.53 -4.23 13.99
N ASP A 142 7.65 -3.46 14.63
CA ASP A 142 7.01 -3.86 15.89
C ASP A 142 6.18 -5.14 15.74
N TYR A 143 5.44 -5.24 14.63
CA TYR A 143 4.65 -6.41 14.27
C TYR A 143 5.54 -7.66 14.13
N ILE A 144 6.71 -7.58 13.49
CA ILE A 144 7.65 -8.71 13.36
C ILE A 144 8.06 -9.20 14.75
N GLY A 145 8.35 -8.29 15.68
CA GLY A 145 8.64 -8.63 17.08
C GLY A 145 7.49 -9.40 17.75
N LYS A 146 6.25 -8.91 17.59
CA LYS A 146 5.04 -9.57 18.11
C LYS A 146 4.83 -10.96 17.49
N LEU A 147 5.02 -11.08 16.18
CA LEU A 147 4.89 -12.34 15.45
C LEU A 147 5.93 -13.36 15.95
N LYS A 148 7.21 -12.97 16.06
CA LYS A 148 8.27 -13.83 16.61
C LYS A 148 7.95 -14.29 18.03
N GLY A 149 7.45 -13.40 18.88
CA GLY A 149 7.02 -13.75 20.24
C GLY A 149 5.84 -14.74 20.28
N LEU A 150 4.94 -14.67 19.30
CA LEU A 150 3.75 -15.51 19.23
C LEU A 150 4.03 -16.91 18.65
N VAL A 151 4.77 -17.00 17.55
CA VAL A 151 4.92 -18.25 16.78
C VAL A 151 6.34 -18.82 16.80
N GLY A 152 7.29 -18.14 17.44
CA GLY A 152 8.71 -18.47 17.39
C GLY A 152 9.40 -17.87 16.16
N GLU A 153 10.72 -17.71 16.24
CA GLU A 153 11.50 -17.03 15.19
C GLU A 153 11.51 -17.76 13.85
N GLU A 154 11.70 -19.09 13.87
CA GLU A 154 11.74 -19.90 12.65
C GLU A 154 10.43 -19.81 11.86
N LYS A 155 9.30 -19.99 12.55
CA LYS A 155 7.97 -19.91 11.93
C LYS A 155 7.62 -18.48 11.49
N ALA A 156 8.02 -17.46 12.25
CA ALA A 156 7.83 -16.07 11.85
C ALA A 156 8.61 -15.74 10.56
N ASN A 157 9.87 -16.18 10.47
CA ASN A 157 10.67 -16.00 9.26
C ASN A 157 10.06 -16.74 8.07
N SER A 158 9.53 -17.96 8.26
CA SER A 158 8.82 -18.70 7.22
C SER A 158 7.56 -17.96 6.74
N ILE A 159 6.75 -17.39 7.65
CA ILE A 159 5.58 -16.59 7.27
C ILE A 159 6.02 -15.37 6.45
N LEU A 160 7.01 -14.61 6.94
CA LEU A 160 7.51 -13.42 6.26
C LEU A 160 8.06 -13.75 4.86
N ALA A 161 8.73 -14.90 4.72
CA ALA A 161 9.28 -15.40 3.46
C ALA A 161 8.25 -16.00 2.49
N ASN A 162 6.99 -16.20 2.91
CA ASN A 162 5.91 -16.71 2.07
C ASN A 162 4.71 -15.74 2.06
N SER A 163 5.00 -14.45 2.25
CA SER A 163 4.00 -13.39 2.36
C SER A 163 3.99 -12.50 1.14
N LEU A 164 2.89 -11.74 1.02
CA LEU A 164 2.72 -10.70 0.02
C LEU A 164 2.68 -9.34 0.71
N ALA A 165 3.60 -8.43 0.38
CA ALA A 165 3.45 -7.03 0.77
C ALA A 165 2.83 -6.23 -0.37
N LEU A 166 1.72 -5.54 -0.08
CA LEU A 166 0.98 -4.71 -1.01
C LEU A 166 1.15 -3.24 -0.63
N ILE A 167 1.61 -2.40 -1.55
CA ILE A 167 1.93 -1.00 -1.28
C ILE A 167 1.11 -0.10 -2.22
N SER A 168 0.35 0.87 -1.68
CA SER A 168 -0.35 1.92 -2.44
C SER A 168 0.06 3.32 -2.00
N ALA A 169 0.63 4.13 -2.89
CA ALA A 169 0.93 5.53 -2.58
C ALA A 169 1.11 6.38 -3.84
N GLY A 170 1.18 7.71 -3.67
CA GLY A 170 1.49 8.68 -4.73
C GLY A 170 0.30 9.56 -5.16
N ASN A 171 -0.93 9.05 -5.09
CA ASN A 171 -2.13 9.80 -5.47
C ASN A 171 -2.37 11.02 -4.57
N ASN A 172 -2.23 10.85 -3.24
CA ASN A 172 -2.37 11.95 -2.29
C ASN A 172 -1.20 12.93 -2.41
N ASP A 173 0.00 12.47 -2.77
CA ASP A 173 1.13 13.35 -3.02
C ASP A 173 0.85 14.27 -4.20
N MET A 174 0.32 13.72 -5.30
CA MET A 174 -0.04 14.52 -6.47
C MET A 174 -1.19 15.50 -6.18
N GLY A 175 -2.20 15.07 -5.41
CA GLY A 175 -3.38 15.89 -5.10
C GLY A 175 -3.17 16.92 -3.99
N ILE A 176 -2.36 16.61 -2.99
CA ILE A 176 -2.21 17.38 -1.74
C ILE A 176 -0.73 17.69 -1.49
N GLY A 177 0.11 16.67 -1.50
CA GLY A 177 1.53 16.75 -1.15
C GLY A 177 2.31 17.80 -1.91
N ARG A 178 2.11 17.91 -3.23
CA ARG A 178 2.83 18.87 -4.07
C ARG A 178 2.61 20.32 -3.65
N LEU A 179 1.38 20.66 -3.28
CA LEU A 179 1.05 21.99 -2.78
C LEU A 179 1.49 22.15 -1.32
N ALA A 180 1.17 21.17 -0.47
CA ALA A 180 1.50 21.19 0.96
C ALA A 180 3.01 21.26 1.23
N SER A 181 3.83 20.68 0.36
CA SER A 181 5.29 20.71 0.44
C SER A 181 5.92 22.00 -0.12
N GLY A 182 5.13 22.91 -0.69
CA GLY A 182 5.64 24.09 -1.39
C GLY A 182 6.37 23.76 -2.70
N ARG A 183 6.29 22.51 -3.19
CA ARG A 183 6.99 22.03 -4.39
C ARG A 183 6.19 22.22 -5.68
N ALA A 184 5.24 23.15 -5.69
CA ALA A 184 4.53 23.51 -6.91
C ALA A 184 5.50 24.01 -8.01
N VAL A 185 6.59 24.67 -7.61
CA VAL A 185 7.56 25.30 -8.53
C VAL A 185 8.36 24.31 -9.38
N ILE A 186 8.52 23.05 -8.95
CA ILE A 186 9.27 22.03 -9.71
C ILE A 186 8.41 21.29 -10.74
N GLY A 187 7.18 21.75 -10.96
CA GLY A 187 6.23 21.12 -11.89
C GLY A 187 5.69 19.78 -11.37
N VAL A 188 4.86 19.13 -12.18
CA VAL A 188 4.35 17.77 -11.88
C VAL A 188 5.46 16.74 -12.12
N ASP A 189 6.22 16.92 -13.19
CA ASP A 189 7.29 16.04 -13.62
C ASP A 189 8.42 15.95 -12.56
N GLY A 190 8.95 17.09 -12.10
CA GLY A 190 10.01 17.09 -11.08
C GLY A 190 9.53 16.57 -9.72
N TYR A 191 8.24 16.73 -9.41
CA TYR A 191 7.66 16.16 -8.19
C TYR A 191 7.51 14.63 -8.30
N ALA A 192 7.13 14.12 -9.47
CA ALA A 192 7.06 12.69 -9.73
C ALA A 192 8.41 11.99 -9.51
N ASP A 193 9.54 12.62 -9.88
CA ASP A 193 10.86 12.01 -9.63
C ASP A 193 11.20 11.93 -8.16
N LEU A 194 10.88 13.00 -7.41
CA LEU A 194 11.10 13.01 -5.99
C LEU A 194 10.31 11.88 -5.30
N LEU A 195 9.07 11.65 -5.73
CA LEU A 195 8.26 10.53 -5.25
C LEU A 195 8.87 9.17 -5.63
N MET A 196 9.49 9.04 -6.80
CA MET A 196 10.21 7.82 -7.18
C MET A 196 11.41 7.53 -6.27
N THR A 197 12.14 8.57 -5.85
CA THR A 197 13.19 8.43 -4.84
C THR A 197 12.61 7.93 -3.52
N PHE A 198 11.54 8.56 -3.03
CA PHE A 198 10.89 8.16 -1.77
C PHE A 198 10.31 6.74 -1.81
N ALA A 199 9.73 6.33 -2.94
CA ALA A 199 9.25 4.96 -3.14
C ALA A 199 10.40 3.96 -3.13
N THR A 200 11.53 4.29 -3.78
CA THR A 200 12.73 3.44 -3.79
C THR A 200 13.29 3.29 -2.38
N ASP A 201 13.37 4.37 -1.61
CA ASP A 201 13.82 4.35 -0.22
C ASP A 201 12.89 3.48 0.66
N PHE A 202 11.57 3.60 0.46
CA PHE A 202 10.59 2.77 1.17
C PHE A 202 10.78 1.28 0.90
N VAL A 203 10.93 0.88 -0.37
CA VAL A 203 11.05 -0.53 -0.76
C VAL A 203 12.40 -1.13 -0.35
N THR A 204 13.48 -0.34 -0.46
CA THR A 204 14.84 -0.83 -0.16
C THR A 204 15.22 -0.71 1.31
N CYS A 205 14.41 -0.01 2.12
CA CYS A 205 14.78 0.41 3.47
C CYS A 205 16.10 1.20 3.52
N ALA A 206 16.54 1.78 2.39
CA ALA A 206 17.73 2.61 2.32
C ALA A 206 17.42 4.01 2.85
N GLY A 207 18.34 4.59 3.62
CA GLY A 207 18.27 6.00 4.01
C GLY A 207 18.35 6.93 2.79
N PRO A 208 17.99 8.22 2.94
CA PRO A 208 17.78 9.12 1.83
C PRO A 208 19.05 9.34 1.01
N ASN A 209 18.97 9.13 -0.32
CA ASN A 209 19.95 9.60 -1.29
C ASN A 209 19.31 10.61 -2.27
N PRO A 210 20.06 11.61 -2.79
CA PRO A 210 19.49 12.75 -3.53
C PRO A 210 19.41 12.53 -5.05
N PHE A 211 18.33 13.07 -5.65
CA PHE A 211 18.10 13.59 -7.03
C PHE A 211 18.55 12.81 -8.28
N ASP A 212 17.60 12.54 -9.21
CA ASP A 212 17.58 13.00 -10.64
C ASP A 212 16.31 12.54 -11.44
N GLY A 213 15.51 13.52 -11.93
CA GLY A 213 15.21 13.74 -13.37
C GLY A 213 14.02 13.07 -14.07
N ALA A 214 13.14 13.88 -14.73
CA ALA A 214 11.69 13.69 -14.98
C ALA A 214 11.18 13.18 -16.33
N SER A 215 9.88 12.80 -16.35
CA SER A 215 8.95 12.50 -17.48
C SER A 215 8.42 11.06 -17.61
N VAL A 216 8.59 10.24 -16.58
CA VAL A 216 8.66 8.79 -16.76
C VAL A 216 8.09 8.05 -15.53
N TYR A 217 7.01 8.48 -14.85
CA TYR A 217 6.66 7.88 -13.53
C TYR A 217 6.25 6.38 -13.59
N ASN A 218 5.25 5.97 -14.37
CA ASN A 218 4.89 4.54 -14.50
C ASN A 218 5.95 3.74 -15.29
N THR A 219 6.59 4.37 -16.27
CA THR A 219 7.67 3.76 -17.07
C THR A 219 8.98 3.63 -16.28
N LYS A 220 9.32 4.57 -15.39
CA LYS A 220 10.45 4.53 -14.45
C LYS A 220 10.11 3.61 -13.34
N LEU A 221 8.87 3.57 -12.86
CA LEU A 221 8.50 2.59 -11.86
C LEU A 221 8.77 1.20 -12.44
N ALA A 222 8.32 0.88 -13.65
CA ALA A 222 8.70 -0.37 -14.31
C ALA A 222 10.24 -0.57 -14.42
N GLY A 223 11.01 0.47 -14.79
CA GLY A 223 12.48 0.40 -14.87
C GLY A 223 13.20 0.25 -13.52
N THR A 224 12.81 1.03 -12.52
CA THR A 224 13.22 0.96 -11.11
C THR A 224 12.85 -0.40 -10.53
N MET A 225 11.72 -0.98 -10.92
CA MET A 225 11.31 -2.32 -10.47
C MET A 225 12.23 -3.41 -11.03
N GLN A 226 12.66 -3.30 -12.29
CA GLN A 226 13.71 -4.18 -12.82
C GLN A 226 15.04 -3.99 -12.05
N ALA A 227 15.40 -2.75 -11.72
CA ALA A 227 16.60 -2.45 -10.94
C ALA A 227 16.50 -2.89 -9.47
N LEU A 228 15.30 -2.91 -8.90
CA LEU A 228 15.05 -3.39 -7.53
C LEU A 228 15.03 -4.92 -7.49
N ASN A 229 14.40 -5.59 -8.47
CA ASN A 229 14.45 -7.04 -8.63
C ASN A 229 15.89 -7.57 -8.77
N SER A 230 16.77 -6.83 -9.45
CA SER A 230 18.18 -7.23 -9.56
C SER A 230 18.99 -7.01 -8.27
N LYS A 231 18.56 -6.07 -7.39
CA LYS A 231 19.21 -5.78 -6.11
C LYS A 231 18.65 -6.62 -4.95
N LEU A 232 17.39 -7.01 -5.01
CA LEU A 232 16.67 -7.75 -3.99
C LEU A 232 16.44 -9.19 -4.46
N SER A 233 17.52 -9.97 -4.58
CA SER A 233 17.45 -11.38 -4.99
C SER A 233 16.64 -12.28 -4.05
N GLY A 234 16.19 -11.73 -2.92
CA GLY A 234 15.32 -12.36 -1.94
C GLY A 234 13.84 -12.00 -2.06
N ALA A 235 13.45 -11.19 -3.06
CA ALA A 235 12.08 -10.77 -3.25
C ALA A 235 11.75 -10.49 -4.73
N ASP A 236 10.67 -11.07 -5.22
CA ASP A 236 10.07 -10.74 -6.51
C ASP A 236 9.14 -9.54 -6.35
N ILE A 237 9.54 -8.42 -6.94
CA ILE A 237 8.79 -7.19 -6.94
C ILE A 237 8.00 -7.08 -8.23
N VAL A 238 6.68 -6.97 -8.11
CA VAL A 238 5.76 -6.88 -9.25
C VAL A 238 5.04 -5.53 -9.23
N TYR A 239 5.03 -4.87 -10.38
CA TYR A 239 4.27 -3.65 -10.60
C TYR A 239 2.92 -4.01 -11.22
N LEU A 240 1.82 -3.52 -10.63
CA LEU A 240 0.49 -3.65 -11.19
C LEU A 240 0.03 -2.33 -11.80
N ASP A 241 -0.12 -2.33 -13.13
CA ASP A 241 -0.77 -1.24 -13.84
C ASP A 241 -2.29 -1.28 -13.61
N VAL A 242 -2.73 -0.50 -12.64
CA VAL A 242 -4.14 -0.26 -12.37
C VAL A 242 -4.69 0.96 -13.09
N TYR A 243 -3.82 1.82 -13.61
CA TYR A 243 -4.26 3.00 -14.36
C TYR A 243 -4.95 2.61 -15.66
N THR A 244 -4.32 1.76 -16.46
CA THR A 244 -4.87 1.40 -17.78
C THR A 244 -6.23 0.70 -17.68
N PRO A 245 -6.45 -0.29 -16.80
CA PRO A 245 -7.78 -0.88 -16.60
C PRO A 245 -8.82 0.14 -16.13
N LEU A 246 -8.49 1.00 -15.16
CA LEU A 246 -9.41 2.01 -14.64
C LEU A 246 -9.76 3.07 -15.69
N LEU A 247 -8.79 3.50 -16.50
CA LEU A 247 -9.02 4.42 -17.61
C LEU A 247 -9.99 3.80 -18.63
N ARG A 248 -9.80 2.52 -18.96
CA ARG A 248 -10.70 1.79 -19.88
C ARG A 248 -12.12 1.69 -19.32
N ILE A 249 -12.27 1.41 -18.03
CA ILE A 249 -13.57 1.39 -17.35
C ILE A 249 -14.23 2.77 -17.40
N SER A 250 -13.48 3.83 -17.08
CA SER A 250 -13.98 5.21 -17.12
C SER A 250 -14.45 5.62 -18.52
N GLN A 251 -13.73 5.20 -19.55
CA GLN A 251 -14.07 5.50 -20.95
C GLN A 251 -15.20 4.61 -21.49
N ASN A 252 -15.37 3.39 -20.96
CA ASN A 252 -16.34 2.40 -21.46
C ASN A 252 -17.10 1.72 -20.30
N PRO A 253 -17.83 2.46 -19.45
CA PRO A 253 -18.37 1.92 -18.20
C PRO A 253 -19.36 0.77 -18.40
N LEU A 254 -20.18 0.83 -19.46
CA LEU A 254 -21.18 -0.19 -19.79
C LEU A 254 -20.57 -1.57 -20.13
N SER A 255 -19.28 -1.63 -20.47
CA SER A 255 -18.58 -2.88 -20.74
C SER A 255 -18.15 -3.63 -19.47
N TYR A 256 -18.26 -2.98 -18.31
CA TYR A 256 -17.74 -3.50 -17.03
C TYR A 256 -18.81 -3.55 -15.92
N GLY A 257 -20.07 -3.30 -16.26
CA GLY A 257 -21.20 -3.31 -15.35
C GLY A 257 -22.39 -2.59 -15.97
N ASN A 258 -23.59 -2.96 -15.52
CA ASN A 258 -24.85 -2.29 -15.90
C ASN A 258 -25.22 -1.20 -14.90
#